data_AF-E9PF49-F1
#
_entry.id   AF-E9PF49-F1
#
_cell.length_a   1.000
_cell.length_b   1.000
_cell.length_c   1.000
_cell.angle_alpha   90.00
_cell.angle_beta   90.00
_cell.angle_gamma   90.00
#
_symmetry.space_group_name_H-M   'P 1'
#
loop_
_entity.id
_entity.type
_entity.pdbx_description
1 polymer ?
#
loop_
_entity_poly.entity_id
_entity_poly.type
_entity_poly.pdbx_seq_one_letter_code
_entity_poly.pdbx_strand_id
1 'polypeptide(L)'
;MAFLASGPYLTHQQKVLRLYKRALRHLESWCVQRDKYRYFACLMRARFEEHKNEKDMAKATQLLKEAEEEFWYRQHPQPYIFPDSPGGTSYERYDCYKVPEWCLDDWHPSEKAMYPDYFAKREQWKKLRRESWEREQLSKRQVRQELGTMEETSHVLYRSAKLGPRAGLERSMEKFCAQGNNSNSDILLGLREMSWYLRISFQNACSASSQLRHANDFLKN
;
A
#
# COMPACT_ATOMS: atom_id res chain seq x y z
N MET A 1 -0.60 -21.33 -2.67
CA MET A 1 -1.78 -20.74 -3.34
C MET A 1 -1.64 -19.22 -3.35
N ALA A 2 -1.99 -18.55 -4.45
CA ALA A 2 -1.89 -17.09 -4.53
C ALA A 2 -3.18 -16.46 -3.98
N PHE A 3 -3.08 -15.76 -2.86
CA PHE A 3 -4.21 -15.05 -2.24
C PHE A 3 -4.14 -13.56 -2.56
N LEU A 4 -5.28 -12.98 -2.97
CA LEU A 4 -5.46 -11.56 -3.20
C LEU A 4 -6.71 -11.11 -2.43
N ALA A 5 -6.65 -9.94 -1.79
CA ALA A 5 -7.80 -9.40 -1.08
C ALA A 5 -8.90 -8.86 -2.03
N SER A 6 -8.53 -8.44 -3.24
CA SER A 6 -9.44 -7.75 -4.16
C SER A 6 -9.99 -8.61 -5.30
N GLY A 7 -9.49 -9.84 -5.49
CA GLY A 7 -9.91 -10.68 -6.60
C GLY A 7 -9.60 -12.16 -6.41
N PRO A 8 -10.32 -13.05 -7.10
CA PRO A 8 -10.27 -14.49 -6.83
C PRO A 8 -8.99 -15.18 -7.33
N TYR A 9 -8.32 -14.64 -8.35
CA TYR A 9 -7.13 -15.25 -8.94
C TYR A 9 -6.14 -14.22 -9.51
N LEU A 10 -4.89 -14.65 -9.71
CA LEU A 10 -3.88 -13.87 -10.41
C LEU A 10 -4.02 -14.01 -11.92
N THR A 11 -4.01 -12.87 -12.61
CA THR A 11 -3.95 -12.86 -14.08
C THR A 11 -2.58 -13.35 -14.57
N HIS A 12 -2.51 -13.85 -15.80
CA HIS A 12 -1.26 -14.33 -16.39
C HIS A 12 -0.16 -13.24 -16.36
N GLN A 13 -0.50 -12.02 -16.76
CA GLN A 13 0.40 -10.87 -16.69
C GLN A 13 0.94 -10.63 -15.27
N GLN A 14 0.08 -10.69 -14.24
CA GLN A 14 0.52 -10.53 -12.85
C GLN A 14 1.48 -11.64 -12.41
N LYS A 15 1.28 -12.88 -12.85
CA LYS A 15 2.20 -13.99 -12.57
C LYS A 15 3.57 -13.73 -13.19
N VAL A 16 3.63 -13.35 -14.46
CA VAL A 16 4.88 -12.99 -15.16
C VAL A 16 5.59 -11.84 -14.46
N LEU A 17 4.88 -10.76 -14.11
CA LEU A 17 5.47 -9.60 -13.42
C LEU A 17 6.02 -9.96 -12.04
N ARG A 18 5.34 -10.84 -11.30
CA ARG A 18 5.82 -11.34 -10.00
C ARG A 18 7.06 -12.21 -10.16
N LEU A 19 7.08 -13.11 -11.15
CA LEU A 19 8.25 -13.92 -11.48
C LEU A 19 9.45 -13.04 -11.84
N TYR A 20 9.26 -12.07 -12.73
CA TYR A 20 10.31 -11.11 -13.11
C TYR A 20 10.88 -10.36 -11.90
N LYS A 21 10.02 -9.84 -11.02
CA LYS A 21 10.44 -9.16 -9.79
C LYS A 21 11.23 -10.09 -8.86
N ARG A 22 10.79 -11.35 -8.69
CA ARG A 22 11.50 -12.36 -7.89
C ARG A 22 12.86 -12.68 -8.50
N ALA A 23 12.91 -12.95 -9.80
CA ALA A 23 14.15 -13.25 -10.52
C ALA A 23 15.21 -12.16 -10.33
N LEU A 24 14.84 -10.89 -10.48
CA LEU A 24 15.78 -9.78 -10.24
C LEU A 24 16.26 -9.68 -8.79
N ARG A 25 15.41 -9.92 -7.79
CA ARG A 25 15.81 -9.88 -6.38
C ARG A 25 16.76 -11.03 -6.00
N HIS A 26 16.55 -12.22 -6.56
CA HIS A 26 17.49 -13.33 -6.37
C HIS A 26 18.79 -13.09 -7.13
N LEU A 27 18.73 -12.47 -8.31
CA LEU A 27 19.93 -12.07 -9.05
C LEU A 27 20.74 -11.03 -8.27
N GLU A 28 20.09 -10.05 -7.64
CA GLU A 28 20.73 -9.09 -6.72
C GLU A 28 21.39 -9.78 -5.51
N SER A 29 20.81 -10.91 -5.05
CA SER A 29 21.38 -11.70 -3.95
C SER A 29 22.64 -12.48 -4.38
N TRP A 30 22.67 -13.00 -5.61
CA TRP A 30 23.86 -13.66 -6.19
C TRP A 30 24.96 -12.65 -6.58
N CYS A 31 24.57 -11.57 -7.26
CA CYS A 31 25.46 -10.53 -7.76
C CYS A 31 25.51 -9.36 -6.78
N VAL A 32 26.29 -9.51 -5.71
CA VAL A 32 26.43 -8.50 -4.65
C VAL A 32 26.88 -7.13 -5.20
N GLN A 33 27.78 -7.12 -6.18
CA GLN A 33 28.31 -5.89 -6.80
C GLN A 33 27.30 -5.28 -7.78
N ARG A 34 27.08 -3.96 -7.67
CA ARG A 34 26.05 -3.24 -8.43
C ARG A 34 26.27 -3.28 -9.94
N ASP A 35 27.51 -3.21 -10.39
CA ASP A 35 27.87 -3.16 -11.82
C ASP A 35 27.54 -4.49 -12.51
N LYS A 36 27.97 -5.61 -11.89
CA LYS A 36 27.66 -6.96 -12.35
C LYS A 36 26.16 -7.20 -12.33
N TYR A 37 25.49 -6.84 -11.24
CA TYR A 37 24.04 -6.93 -11.15
C TYR A 37 23.35 -6.20 -12.32
N ARG A 38 23.76 -4.97 -12.62
CA ARG A 38 23.15 -4.16 -13.67
C ARG A 38 23.29 -4.81 -15.04
N TYR A 39 24.47 -5.35 -15.35
CA TYR A 39 24.71 -6.09 -16.58
C TYR A 39 23.75 -7.28 -16.73
N PHE A 40 23.72 -8.17 -15.74
CA PHE A 40 22.87 -9.36 -15.78
C PHE A 40 21.38 -9.04 -15.70
N ALA A 41 20.98 -7.96 -15.02
CA ALA A 41 19.59 -7.50 -15.00
C ALA A 41 19.11 -7.06 -16.39
N CYS A 42 19.97 -6.39 -17.18
CA CYS A 42 19.66 -6.04 -18.56
C CYS A 42 19.53 -7.29 -19.45
N LEU A 43 20.41 -8.28 -19.28
CA LEU A 43 20.30 -9.57 -19.99
C LEU A 43 19.01 -10.32 -19.65
N MET A 44 18.65 -10.36 -18.37
CA MET A 44 17.38 -10.95 -17.94
C MET A 44 16.19 -10.21 -18.57
N ARG A 45 16.21 -8.88 -18.59
CA ARG A 45 15.16 -8.10 -19.23
C ARG A 45 15.04 -8.40 -20.72
N ALA A 46 16.15 -8.53 -21.44
CA ALA A 46 16.15 -8.90 -22.86
C ALA A 46 15.46 -10.26 -23.09
N ARG A 47 15.80 -11.29 -22.28
CA ARG A 47 15.14 -12.62 -22.33
C ARG A 47 13.62 -12.54 -22.14
N PHE A 48 13.15 -11.69 -21.22
CA PHE A 48 11.71 -11.50 -21.00
C PHE A 48 11.05 -10.70 -22.14
N GLU A 49 11.78 -9.78 -22.78
CA GLU A 49 11.26 -8.97 -23.88
C GLU A 49 11.16 -9.77 -25.20
N GLU A 50 12.04 -10.76 -25.42
CA GLU A 50 11.99 -11.68 -26.58
C GLU A 50 10.61 -12.37 -26.72
N HIS A 51 10.01 -12.78 -25.61
CA HIS A 51 8.71 -13.46 -25.58
C HIS A 51 7.53 -12.56 -25.18
N LYS A 52 7.69 -11.23 -25.25
CA LYS A 52 6.64 -10.27 -24.85
C LYS A 52 5.44 -10.29 -25.79
N ASN A 53 5.65 -10.51 -27.09
CA ASN A 53 4.63 -10.39 -28.13
C ASN A 53 3.99 -11.74 -28.55
N GLU A 54 4.10 -12.76 -27.70
CA GLU A 54 3.51 -14.08 -27.93
C GLU A 54 1.98 -14.01 -27.80
N LYS A 55 1.25 -14.31 -28.89
CA LYS A 55 -0.22 -14.26 -28.92
C LYS A 55 -0.89 -15.53 -28.40
N ASP A 56 -0.18 -16.67 -28.45
CA ASP A 56 -0.70 -17.95 -27.99
C ASP A 56 -0.57 -18.07 -26.46
N MET A 57 -1.71 -18.14 -25.79
CA MET A 57 -1.79 -18.26 -24.34
C MET A 57 -1.32 -19.62 -23.82
N ALA A 58 -1.49 -20.71 -24.59
CA ALA A 58 -1.04 -22.03 -24.18
C ALA A 58 0.48 -22.07 -24.10
N LYS A 59 1.15 -21.63 -25.17
CA LYS A 59 2.61 -21.46 -25.22
C LYS A 59 3.11 -20.52 -24.11
N ALA A 60 2.45 -19.38 -23.89
CA ALA A 60 2.84 -18.45 -22.83
C ALA A 60 2.79 -19.10 -21.43
N THR A 61 1.78 -19.92 -21.15
CA THR A 61 1.70 -20.65 -19.87
C THR A 61 2.74 -21.76 -19.73
N GLN A 62 3.15 -22.41 -20.83
CA GLN A 62 4.24 -23.39 -20.83
C GLN A 62 5.57 -22.70 -20.53
N LEU A 63 5.88 -21.61 -21.23
CA LEU A 63 7.08 -20.79 -20.97
C LEU A 63 7.13 -20.30 -19.52
N LEU A 64 5.99 -19.92 -18.95
CA LEU A 64 5.92 -19.51 -17.56
C LEU A 64 6.28 -20.67 -16.61
N LYS A 65 5.77 -21.88 -16.86
CA LYS A 65 6.10 -23.07 -16.05
C LYS A 65 7.59 -23.40 -16.13
N GLU A 66 8.14 -23.45 -17.33
CA GLU A 66 9.58 -23.68 -17.56
C GLU A 66 10.44 -22.62 -16.87
N ALA A 67 10.04 -21.34 -16.94
CA ALA A 67 10.73 -20.26 -16.26
C ALA A 67 10.62 -20.34 -14.73
N GLU A 68 9.50 -20.82 -14.19
CA GLU A 68 9.33 -21.07 -12.75
C GLU A 68 10.22 -22.23 -12.29
N GLU A 69 10.37 -23.28 -13.09
CA GLU A 69 11.28 -24.40 -12.83
C GLU A 69 12.75 -23.97 -12.89
N GLU A 70 13.15 -23.21 -13.92
CA GLU A 70 14.50 -22.62 -14.01
C GLU A 70 14.79 -21.74 -12.78
N PHE A 71 13.83 -20.88 -12.41
CA PHE A 71 13.95 -20.01 -11.25
C PHE A 71 14.09 -20.81 -9.96
N TRP A 72 13.27 -21.86 -9.77
CA TRP A 72 13.33 -22.72 -8.58
C TRP A 72 14.68 -23.42 -8.43
N TYR A 73 15.24 -23.92 -9.53
CA TYR A 73 16.55 -24.58 -9.53
C TYR A 73 17.70 -23.61 -9.21
N ARG A 74 17.59 -22.35 -9.67
CA ARG A 74 18.68 -21.34 -9.57
C ARG A 74 18.49 -20.31 -8.46
N GLN A 75 17.49 -20.49 -7.59
CA GLN A 75 17.23 -19.53 -6.53
C GLN A 75 18.37 -19.51 -5.49
N HIS A 76 18.75 -18.31 -5.05
CA HIS A 76 19.72 -18.18 -3.96
C HIS A 76 19.16 -18.80 -2.66
N PRO A 77 19.94 -19.63 -1.91
CA PRO A 77 19.46 -20.27 -0.68
C PRO A 77 18.99 -19.30 0.40
N GLN A 78 19.65 -18.15 0.52
CA GLN A 78 19.31 -17.10 1.49
C GLN A 78 19.16 -15.76 0.77
N PRO A 79 17.99 -15.46 0.16
CA PRO A 79 17.80 -14.22 -0.58
C PRO A 79 17.90 -13.00 0.33
N TYR A 80 18.26 -11.86 -0.24
CA TYR A 80 18.23 -10.58 0.47
C TYR A 80 16.77 -10.15 0.72
N ILE A 81 16.42 -10.00 1.99
CA ILE A 81 15.10 -9.58 2.47
C ILE A 81 15.28 -8.24 3.19
N PHE A 82 14.41 -7.27 2.90
CA PHE A 82 14.48 -5.95 3.54
C PHE A 82 14.13 -6.08 5.04
N PRO A 83 14.75 -5.27 5.92
CA PRO A 83 14.59 -5.42 7.37
C PRO A 83 13.13 -5.44 7.84
N ASP A 84 12.30 -4.52 7.33
CA ASP A 84 10.88 -4.37 7.75
C ASP A 84 9.91 -5.22 6.92
N SER A 85 10.41 -5.92 5.90
CA SER A 85 9.59 -6.84 5.10
C SER A 85 9.44 -8.18 5.82
N PRO A 86 8.37 -8.96 5.55
CA PRO A 86 8.19 -10.26 6.19
C PRO A 86 9.39 -11.18 5.95
N GLY A 87 9.92 -11.78 7.02
CA GLY A 87 11.16 -12.57 7.01
C GLY A 87 12.45 -11.74 7.12
N GLY A 88 12.34 -10.41 7.25
CA GLY A 88 13.46 -9.52 7.52
C GLY A 88 13.86 -9.49 9.00
N THR A 89 15.01 -8.90 9.30
CA THR A 89 15.60 -8.88 10.66
C THR A 89 14.90 -7.95 11.65
N SER A 90 14.11 -6.97 11.18
CA SER A 90 13.34 -6.04 12.03
C SER A 90 11.84 -6.15 11.81
N TYR A 91 11.39 -7.21 11.14
CA TYR A 91 9.97 -7.45 10.92
C TYR A 91 9.23 -7.55 12.27
N GLU A 92 8.16 -6.76 12.43
CA GLU A 92 7.33 -6.68 13.64
C GLU A 92 8.07 -6.29 14.94
N ARG A 93 9.34 -5.85 14.85
CA ARG A 93 10.15 -5.45 16.01
C ARG A 93 9.48 -4.38 16.88
N TYR A 94 8.79 -3.44 16.25
CA TYR A 94 8.11 -2.32 16.92
C TYR A 94 6.61 -2.54 17.11
N ASP A 95 6.08 -3.72 16.80
CA ASP A 95 4.63 -3.96 16.87
C ASP A 95 4.12 -3.99 18.32
N CYS A 96 4.98 -4.38 19.26
CA CYS A 96 4.69 -4.34 20.70
C CYS A 96 4.40 -2.93 21.25
N TYR A 97 4.88 -1.87 20.59
CA TYR A 97 4.64 -0.48 21.00
C TYR A 97 3.39 0.13 20.35
N LYS A 98 2.77 -0.55 19.40
CA LYS A 98 1.57 -0.06 18.70
C LYS A 98 0.31 -0.40 19.49
N VAL A 99 0.20 0.19 20.67
CA VAL A 99 -1.00 0.07 21.52
C VAL A 99 -2.19 0.70 20.78
N PRO A 100 -3.33 -0.01 20.66
CA PRO A 100 -4.46 0.53 19.93
C PRO A 100 -5.06 1.72 20.67
N GLU A 101 -5.56 2.70 19.89
CA GLU A 101 -5.99 3.99 20.42
C GLU A 101 -7.05 3.87 21.53
N TRP A 102 -7.95 2.89 21.44
CA TRP A 102 -9.08 2.73 22.37
C TRP A 102 -8.63 2.44 23.81
N CYS A 103 -7.44 1.87 24.04
CA CYS A 103 -6.92 1.65 25.40
C CYS A 103 -6.71 2.95 26.19
N LEU A 104 -6.58 4.10 25.51
CA LEU A 104 -6.48 5.41 26.16
C LEU A 104 -7.80 5.86 26.82
N ASP A 105 -8.93 5.24 26.44
CA ASP A 105 -10.21 5.54 27.09
C ASP A 105 -10.28 4.94 28.50
N ASP A 106 -9.48 3.91 28.81
CA ASP A 106 -9.46 3.21 30.10
C ASP A 106 -8.56 3.88 31.15
N TRP A 107 -7.80 4.91 30.79
CA TRP A 107 -6.89 5.62 31.71
C TRP A 107 -7.64 6.29 32.87
N HIS A 108 -6.99 6.34 34.05
CA HIS A 108 -7.57 6.97 35.23
C HIS A 108 -7.70 8.50 35.02
N PRO A 109 -8.77 9.17 35.53
CA PRO A 109 -8.96 10.60 35.32
C PRO A 109 -7.78 11.49 35.74
N SER A 110 -7.01 11.10 36.76
CA SER A 110 -5.79 11.83 37.14
C SER A 110 -4.70 11.80 36.07
N GLU A 111 -4.55 10.69 35.36
CA GLU A 111 -3.58 10.53 34.28
C GLU A 111 -4.02 11.30 33.03
N LYS A 112 -5.33 11.33 32.78
CA LYS A 112 -5.91 12.14 31.70
C LYS A 112 -5.76 13.64 31.96
N ALA A 113 -5.89 14.06 33.22
CA ALA A 113 -5.71 15.45 33.62
C ALA A 113 -4.29 15.98 33.38
N MET A 114 -3.29 15.10 33.22
CA MET A 114 -1.93 15.47 32.82
C MET A 114 -1.88 16.01 31.38
N TYR A 115 -2.82 15.61 30.52
CA TYR A 115 -2.85 15.98 29.09
C TYR A 115 -4.20 16.56 28.66
N PRO A 116 -4.62 17.70 29.23
CA PRO A 116 -5.97 18.24 29.04
C PRO A 116 -6.27 18.57 27.56
N ASP A 117 -5.32 19.19 26.86
CA ASP A 117 -5.49 19.61 25.46
C ASP A 117 -5.62 18.42 24.50
N TYR A 118 -4.90 17.34 24.77
CA TYR A 118 -4.93 16.14 23.93
C TYR A 118 -6.28 15.43 24.05
N PHE A 119 -6.76 15.19 25.27
CA PHE A 119 -8.05 14.54 25.50
C PHE A 119 -9.22 15.42 25.03
N ALA A 120 -9.14 16.75 25.15
CA ALA A 120 -10.14 17.66 24.58
C ALA A 120 -10.26 17.53 23.05
N LYS A 121 -9.13 17.46 22.34
CA LYS A 121 -9.11 17.22 20.88
C LYS A 121 -9.64 15.84 20.53
N ARG A 122 -9.26 14.81 21.28
CA ARG A 122 -9.71 13.42 21.06
C ARG A 122 -11.24 13.28 21.13
N GLU A 123 -11.89 13.96 22.08
CA GLU A 123 -13.36 13.93 22.18
C GLU A 123 -14.04 14.54 20.94
N GLN A 124 -13.44 15.56 20.31
CA GLN A 124 -13.92 16.09 19.03
C GLN A 124 -13.84 15.02 17.93
N TRP A 125 -12.75 14.25 17.86
CA TRP A 125 -12.59 13.14 16.91
C TRP A 125 -13.60 12.00 17.15
N LYS A 126 -13.83 11.63 18.41
CA LYS A 126 -14.82 10.61 18.78
C LYS A 126 -16.24 11.02 18.40
N LYS A 127 -16.57 12.31 18.59
CA LYS A 127 -17.85 12.88 18.13
C LYS A 127 -17.99 12.77 16.60
N LEU A 128 -16.98 13.20 15.84
CA LEU A 128 -16.96 13.10 14.38
C LEU A 128 -17.09 11.65 13.91
N ARG A 129 -16.40 10.70 14.55
CA ARG A 129 -16.48 9.27 14.22
C ARG A 129 -17.88 8.71 14.45
N ARG A 130 -18.56 9.09 15.54
CA ARG A 130 -19.94 8.67 15.84
C ARG A 130 -20.93 9.22 14.80
N GLU A 131 -20.82 10.50 14.45
CA GLU A 131 -21.68 11.14 13.45
C GLU A 131 -21.47 10.60 12.03
N SER A 132 -20.24 10.24 11.64
CA SER A 132 -19.93 9.67 10.32
C SER A 132 -20.38 8.22 10.17
N TRP A 133 -20.40 7.44 11.25
CA TRP A 133 -20.62 5.99 11.21
C TRP A 133 -21.95 5.61 10.54
N GLU A 134 -23.05 6.24 10.95
CA GLU A 134 -24.38 5.96 10.39
C GLU A 134 -24.43 6.26 8.88
N ARG A 135 -23.80 7.37 8.46
CA ARG A 135 -23.74 7.77 7.04
C ARG A 135 -22.94 6.76 6.21
N GLU A 136 -21.81 6.28 6.73
CA GLU A 136 -21.01 5.25 6.07
C GLU A 136 -21.76 3.93 5.97
N GLN A 137 -22.48 3.52 7.01
CA GLN A 137 -23.28 2.30 7.00
C GLN A 137 -24.43 2.39 5.99
N LEU A 138 -25.13 3.53 5.94
CA LEU A 138 -26.15 3.78 4.93
C LEU A 138 -25.57 3.77 3.51
N SER A 139 -24.43 4.41 3.29
CA SER A 139 -23.73 4.39 2.00
C SER A 139 -23.32 2.97 1.60
N LYS A 140 -22.78 2.17 2.53
CA LYS A 140 -22.45 0.76 2.28
C LYS A 140 -23.69 -0.06 1.92
N ARG A 141 -24.82 0.17 2.61
CA ARG A 141 -26.11 -0.49 2.30
C ARG A 141 -26.64 -0.08 0.92
N GLN A 142 -26.58 1.19 0.57
CA GLN A 142 -26.98 1.70 -0.75
C GLN A 142 -26.12 1.09 -1.86
N VAL A 143 -24.79 1.13 -1.73
CA VAL A 143 -23.87 0.49 -2.69
C VAL A 143 -24.13 -1.01 -2.80
N ARG A 144 -24.40 -1.69 -1.68
CA ARG A 144 -24.78 -3.11 -1.67
C ARG A 144 -26.09 -3.35 -2.42
N GLN A 145 -27.07 -2.45 -2.31
CA GLN A 145 -28.32 -2.52 -3.07
C GLN A 145 -28.10 -2.26 -4.58
N GLU A 146 -27.23 -1.30 -4.93
CA GLU A 146 -26.86 -0.97 -6.32
C GLU A 146 -26.08 -2.09 -7.02
N LEU A 147 -25.22 -2.83 -6.30
CA LEU A 147 -24.40 -3.92 -6.85
C LEU A 147 -25.16 -5.26 -6.98
N GLY A 148 -26.38 -5.38 -6.44
CA GLY A 148 -27.20 -6.59 -6.50
C GLY A 148 -26.59 -7.81 -5.79
N THR A 149 -27.27 -8.97 -5.86
CA THR A 149 -26.82 -10.27 -5.30
C THR A 149 -25.72 -10.91 -6.16
N MET A 150 -24.71 -10.15 -6.55
CA MET A 150 -23.51 -10.64 -7.21
C MET A 150 -22.32 -10.30 -6.31
N GLU A 151 -22.08 -11.24 -5.41
CA GLU A 151 -20.79 -11.54 -4.78
C GLU A 151 -20.19 -10.52 -3.78
N GLU A 152 -20.22 -10.91 -2.49
CA GLU A 152 -19.31 -10.44 -1.44
C GLU A 152 -17.86 -10.95 -1.66
N THR A 153 -17.34 -10.96 -2.89
CA THR A 153 -16.08 -11.66 -3.24
C THR A 153 -14.85 -10.75 -3.31
N SER A 154 -14.98 -9.46 -3.05
CA SER A 154 -13.83 -8.53 -3.06
C SER A 154 -13.82 -7.62 -1.84
N HIS A 155 -12.70 -7.59 -1.10
CA HIS A 155 -12.46 -6.66 0.01
C HIS A 155 -12.18 -5.23 -0.51
N VAL A 156 -13.03 -4.72 -1.41
CA VAL A 156 -12.90 -3.35 -1.93
C VAL A 156 -13.69 -2.43 -0.99
N LEU A 157 -12.97 -1.67 -0.17
CA LEU A 157 -13.57 -0.59 0.59
C LEU A 157 -13.95 0.54 -0.37
N TYR A 158 -15.25 0.79 -0.50
CA TYR A 158 -15.79 1.85 -1.34
C TYR A 158 -15.32 3.22 -0.86
N ARG A 159 -14.77 4.03 -1.78
CA ARG A 159 -14.44 5.43 -1.52
C ARG A 159 -15.74 6.22 -1.45
N SER A 160 -16.09 6.75 -0.28
CA SER A 160 -17.31 7.56 -0.07
C SER A 160 -17.41 8.67 -1.13
N ALA A 161 -18.35 8.51 -2.08
CA ALA A 161 -18.53 9.41 -3.21
C ALA A 161 -19.54 10.53 -2.94
N LYS A 162 -20.20 10.54 -1.77
CA LYS A 162 -21.27 11.49 -1.44
C LYS A 162 -21.19 11.96 0.01
N LEU A 163 -20.35 12.96 0.30
CA LEU A 163 -20.57 13.90 1.41
C LEU A 163 -19.95 15.26 1.01
N GLY A 164 -20.65 16.35 1.34
CA GLY A 164 -20.36 17.75 0.96
C GLY A 164 -18.97 18.27 1.35
N PRO A 165 -18.70 19.58 1.12
CA PRO A 165 -17.41 20.11 0.71
C PRO A 165 -16.25 19.61 1.57
N ARG A 166 -15.48 18.69 1.01
CA ARG A 166 -14.12 18.30 1.45
C ARG A 166 -13.20 19.53 1.64
N ALA A 167 -13.54 20.62 0.97
CA ALA A 167 -12.93 21.94 1.11
C ALA A 167 -13.06 22.60 2.49
N GLY A 168 -13.98 22.16 3.38
CA GLY A 168 -14.18 22.73 4.71
C GLY A 168 -13.40 22.01 5.82
N LEU A 169 -13.39 20.67 5.80
CA LEU A 169 -12.74 19.88 6.84
C LEU A 169 -11.21 19.81 6.66
N GLU A 170 -10.71 19.67 5.44
CA GLU A 170 -9.26 19.73 5.16
C GLU A 170 -8.70 21.13 5.46
N ARG A 171 -9.45 22.21 5.15
CA ARG A 171 -9.08 23.58 5.58
C ARG A 171 -9.14 23.78 7.09
N SER A 172 -10.08 23.15 7.80
CA SER A 172 -10.09 23.17 9.27
C SER A 172 -8.93 22.37 9.84
N MET A 173 -8.58 21.22 9.25
CA MET A 173 -7.45 20.39 9.68
C MET A 173 -6.11 21.09 9.42
N GLU A 174 -5.95 21.74 8.27
CA GLU A 174 -4.78 22.54 7.91
C GLU A 174 -4.68 23.83 8.73
N LYS A 175 -5.80 24.56 8.96
CA LYS A 175 -5.82 25.75 9.83
C LYS A 175 -5.55 25.40 11.29
N PHE A 176 -6.05 24.27 11.78
CA PHE A 176 -5.84 23.81 13.16
C PHE A 176 -4.39 23.32 13.40
N CYS A 177 -3.75 22.70 12.40
CA CYS A 177 -2.31 22.41 12.44
C CYS A 177 -1.44 23.68 12.32
N ALA A 178 -1.90 24.71 11.60
CA ALA A 178 -1.16 25.97 11.43
C ALA A 178 -1.21 26.91 12.65
N GLN A 179 -2.09 26.65 13.63
CA GLN A 179 -2.28 27.47 14.84
C GLN A 179 -1.49 26.97 16.07
N GLY A 180 -0.68 25.91 15.92
CA GLY A 180 0.27 25.48 16.94
C GLY A 180 1.57 26.27 16.87
N ASN A 181 1.85 27.09 17.89
CA ASN A 181 3.07 27.87 18.02
C ASN A 181 4.35 27.03 17.91
N ASN A 182 5.35 27.59 17.22
CA ASN A 182 6.72 27.12 17.00
C ASN A 182 7.57 27.09 18.29
N SER A 183 7.15 26.34 19.31
CA SER A 183 7.95 26.12 20.51
C SER A 183 7.73 24.72 21.06
N ASN A 184 8.23 23.72 20.32
CA ASN A 184 8.62 22.39 20.82
C ASN A 184 9.15 21.60 19.63
N SER A 185 10.46 21.64 19.42
CA SER A 185 11.18 20.98 18.32
C SER A 185 11.01 19.46 18.30
N ASP A 186 10.52 18.85 19.39
CA ASP A 186 10.55 17.40 19.57
C ASP A 186 9.24 16.70 19.17
N ILE A 187 8.14 17.44 19.02
CA ILE A 187 6.85 16.92 18.52
C ILE A 187 6.80 16.96 16.98
N LEU A 188 7.66 17.77 16.35
CA LEU A 188 7.73 17.94 14.90
C LEU A 188 8.38 16.76 14.17
N LEU A 189 9.12 15.88 14.85
CA LEU A 189 9.67 14.67 14.23
C LEU A 189 8.60 13.58 14.03
N GLY A 190 7.70 13.39 15.01
CA GLY A 190 6.62 12.40 14.92
C GLY A 190 5.53 12.75 13.89
N LEU A 191 5.24 14.04 13.69
CA LEU A 191 4.26 14.49 12.69
C LEU A 191 4.85 14.64 11.28
N ARG A 192 6.18 14.81 11.16
CA ARG A 192 6.87 14.80 9.86
C ARG A 192 6.93 13.39 9.28
N GLU A 193 7.09 12.35 10.11
CA GLU A 193 6.95 10.94 9.71
C GLU A 193 5.55 10.61 9.16
N MET A 194 4.48 11.11 9.80
CA MET A 194 3.11 10.89 9.30
C MET A 194 2.81 11.69 8.01
N SER A 195 3.38 12.88 7.85
CA SER A 195 3.31 13.67 6.62
C SER A 195 4.08 12.99 5.47
N TRP A 196 5.24 12.38 5.73
CA TRP A 196 5.96 11.58 4.75
C TRP A 196 5.19 10.31 4.36
N TYR A 197 4.51 9.63 5.28
CA TYR A 197 3.67 8.47 4.97
C TYR A 197 2.45 8.84 4.11
N LEU A 198 1.82 9.99 4.36
CA LEU A 198 0.73 10.52 3.52
C LEU A 198 1.25 11.01 2.15
N ARG A 199 2.43 11.63 2.10
CA ARG A 199 3.02 12.17 0.85
C ARG A 199 3.61 11.09 -0.05
N ILE A 200 4.24 10.05 0.49
CA ILE A 200 4.69 8.87 -0.27
C ILE A 200 3.49 8.12 -0.87
N SER A 201 2.39 8.00 -0.11
CA SER A 201 1.14 7.42 -0.61
C SER A 201 0.53 8.24 -1.75
N PHE A 202 0.66 9.58 -1.70
CA PHE A 202 0.18 10.49 -2.73
C PHE A 202 1.09 10.56 -3.97
N GLN A 203 2.42 10.53 -3.79
CA GLN A 203 3.39 10.49 -4.89
C GLN A 203 3.28 9.17 -5.68
N ASN A 204 3.06 8.05 -4.98
CA ASN A 204 2.86 6.73 -5.61
C ASN A 204 1.52 6.64 -6.33
N ALA A 205 0.46 7.26 -5.81
CA ALA A 205 -0.85 7.34 -6.49
C ALA A 205 -0.83 8.28 -7.71
N CYS A 206 -0.11 9.41 -7.63
CA CYS A 206 0.00 10.37 -8.73
C CYS A 206 0.96 9.89 -9.83
N SER A 207 2.05 9.18 -9.48
CA SER A 207 2.96 8.54 -10.43
C SER A 207 2.28 7.37 -11.17
N ALA A 208 1.50 6.54 -10.47
CA ALA A 208 0.71 5.47 -11.11
C ALA A 208 -0.37 6.01 -12.07
N SER A 209 -0.99 7.15 -11.74
CA SER A 209 -1.97 7.81 -12.61
C SER A 209 -1.34 8.52 -13.82
N SER A 210 -0.14 9.09 -13.66
CA SER A 210 0.66 9.69 -14.74
C SER A 210 1.18 8.63 -15.73
N GLN A 211 1.65 7.49 -15.23
CA GLN A 211 2.12 6.37 -16.07
C GLN A 211 0.98 5.69 -16.85
N LEU A 212 -0.23 5.62 -16.28
CA LEU A 212 -1.41 5.10 -16.98
C LEU A 212 -1.97 6.05 -18.04
N ARG A 213 -1.85 7.38 -17.86
CA ARG A 213 -2.20 8.36 -18.89
C ARG A 213 -1.23 8.33 -20.08
N HIS A 214 0.08 8.31 -19.82
CA HIS A 214 1.09 8.16 -20.87
C HIS A 214 1.02 6.80 -21.59
N ALA A 215 0.63 5.71 -20.92
CA ALA A 215 0.46 4.40 -21.55
C ALA A 215 -0.78 4.33 -22.46
N ASN A 216 -1.85 5.08 -22.16
CA ASN A 216 -3.04 5.15 -23.01
C ASN A 216 -2.86 6.08 -24.22
N ASP A 217 -2.01 7.11 -24.11
CA ASP A 217 -1.70 7.99 -25.25
C ASP A 217 -0.74 7.32 -26.26
N PHE A 218 0.05 6.32 -25.83
CA PHE A 218 0.91 5.51 -26.70
C PHE A 218 0.17 4.39 -27.47
N LEU A 219 -1.08 4.10 -27.09
CA LEU A 219 -1.93 3.07 -27.73
C LEU A 219 -2.92 3.67 -28.75
N LYS A 220 -2.84 4.98 -29.01
CA LYS A 220 -3.71 5.70 -29.95
C LYS A 220 -3.01 6.19 -31.23
N ASN A 221 -1.76 5.82 -31.46
CA ASN A 221 -1.05 5.98 -32.74
C ASN A 221 -0.50 4.64 -33.22
#